data_AF-A0A418GKK9-F1
#
_entry.id   AF-A0A418GKK9-F1
#
_cell.length_a   1.000
_cell.length_b   1.000
_cell.length_c   1.000
_cell.angle_alpha   90.00
_cell.angle_beta   90.00
_cell.angle_gamma   90.00
#
_symmetry.space_group_name_H-M   'P 1'
#
loop_
_entity.id
_entity.type
_entity.pdbx_description
1 polymer ?
#
loop_
_entity_poly.entity_id
_entity_poly.type
_entity_poly.pdbx_seq_one_letter_code
_entity_poly.pdbx_strand_id
1 'polypeptide(L)'
;DVMGFNTGAWSGVLVAMVLFGQDLTAIALAAMVGGIVTSLLVWLLAWRNGIDTFRLIIIGIGVRAMLVAFNTWLLLKASLETALTAGLWNAGSLNGLTWAKTSPSAPIIILMLIAAALLVRRMRLLEMGDDTACALGVSV
;
A
#
# COMPACT_ATOMS: atom_id res chain seq x y z
N ASP A 1 -8.49 -3.54 -0.61
CA ASP A 1 -7.29 -4.28 -1.04
C ASP A 1 -7.24 -5.62 -0.31
N VAL A 2 -7.05 -6.71 -1.06
CA VAL A 2 -6.98 -8.09 -0.57
C VAL A 2 -5.56 -8.45 -0.10
N MET A 3 -4.53 -7.81 -0.67
CA MET A 3 -3.13 -8.15 -0.45
C MET A 3 -2.50 -7.46 0.78
N GLY A 4 -3.15 -6.44 1.34
CA GLY A 4 -2.73 -5.80 2.59
C GLY A 4 -1.84 -4.56 2.42
N PHE A 5 -1.60 -4.08 1.21
CA PHE A 5 -0.86 -2.85 0.90
C PHE A 5 -1.47 -1.63 1.58
N ASN A 6 -2.80 -1.49 1.55
CA ASN A 6 -3.47 -0.38 2.23
C ASN A 6 -3.32 -0.49 3.76
N THR A 7 -3.40 -1.72 4.28
CA THR A 7 -3.21 -1.98 5.71
C THR A 7 -1.76 -1.71 6.13
N GLY A 8 -0.79 -2.00 5.26
CA GLY A 8 0.62 -1.71 5.46
C GLY A 8 0.95 -0.22 5.44
N ALA A 9 0.35 0.52 4.51
CA ALA A 9 0.44 1.99 4.51
C ALA A 9 -0.14 2.58 5.80
N TRP A 10 -1.27 2.04 6.25
CA TRP A 10 -1.85 2.41 7.55
C TRP A 10 -0.87 2.09 8.71
N SER A 11 -0.30 0.90 8.78
CA SER A 11 0.71 0.57 9.79
C SER A 11 1.88 1.57 9.81
N GLY A 12 2.34 2.02 8.64
CA GLY A 12 3.36 3.07 8.52
C GLY A 12 2.96 4.39 9.18
N VAL A 13 1.71 4.83 9.00
CA VAL A 13 1.21 6.04 9.66
C VAL A 13 1.10 5.88 11.16
N LEU A 14 0.63 4.74 11.69
CA LEU A 14 0.61 4.52 13.15
C LEU A 14 2.01 4.64 13.73
N VAL A 15 2.98 3.99 13.10
CA VAL A 15 4.37 4.03 13.54
C VAL A 15 4.90 5.47 13.50
N ALA A 16 4.60 6.22 12.44
CA ALA A 16 5.00 7.62 12.36
C ALA A 16 4.35 8.49 13.42
N MET A 17 3.05 8.31 13.69
CA MET A 17 2.34 9.07 14.72
C MET A 17 2.87 8.78 16.13
N VAL A 18 3.31 7.55 16.39
CA VAL A 18 3.89 7.15 17.68
C VAL A 18 5.33 7.65 17.84
N LEU A 19 6.15 7.61 16.78
CA LEU A 19 7.58 7.93 16.85
C LEU A 19 7.92 9.40 16.56
N PHE A 20 7.23 10.01 15.59
CA PHE A 20 7.51 11.36 15.07
C PHE A 20 6.38 12.36 15.37
N GLY A 21 5.29 11.93 16.02
CA GLY A 21 4.16 12.78 16.33
C GLY A 21 3.31 13.13 15.10
N GLN A 22 2.75 14.35 15.07
CA GLN A 22 1.79 14.79 14.05
C GLN A 22 2.46 15.50 12.85
N ASP A 23 3.71 15.17 12.52
CA ASP A 23 4.36 15.71 11.33
C ASP A 23 3.76 15.10 10.06
N LEU A 24 3.14 15.95 9.24
CA LEU A 24 2.45 15.54 8.03
C LEU A 24 3.38 14.90 6.99
N THR A 25 4.61 15.38 6.88
CA THR A 25 5.59 14.87 5.91
C THR A 25 6.10 13.49 6.34
N ALA A 26 6.38 13.32 7.64
CA ALA A 26 6.78 12.04 8.20
C ALA A 26 5.66 11.00 8.05
N ILE A 27 4.41 11.39 8.32
CA ILE A 27 3.22 10.54 8.15
C ILE A 27 3.07 10.11 6.68
N ALA A 28 3.16 11.05 5.73
CA ALA A 28 3.00 10.74 4.30
C ALA A 28 4.11 9.81 3.78
N LEU A 29 5.36 10.07 4.13
CA LEU A 29 6.49 9.23 3.74
C LEU A 29 6.40 7.85 4.38
N ALA A 30 6.05 7.77 5.66
CA ALA A 30 5.88 6.50 6.35
C ALA A 30 4.72 5.68 5.77
N ALA A 31 3.63 6.32 5.34
CA ALA A 31 2.53 5.64 4.63
C ALA A 31 3.03 4.99 3.32
N MET A 32 3.79 5.75 2.52
CA MET A 32 4.36 5.24 1.27
C MET A 32 5.32 4.08 1.53
N VAL A 33 6.24 4.24 2.47
CA VAL A 33 7.22 3.20 2.84
C VAL A 33 6.53 1.97 3.40
N GLY A 34 5.53 2.14 4.28
CA GLY A 34 4.76 1.03 4.86
C GLY A 34 4.03 0.20 3.80
N GLY A 35 3.43 0.87 2.81
CA GLY A 35 2.80 0.20 1.67
C GLY A 35 3.80 -0.56 0.80
N ILE A 36 4.94 0.06 0.45
CA ILE A 36 6.00 -0.55 -0.37
C ILE A 36 6.65 -1.74 0.35
N VAL A 37 6.98 -1.59 1.63
CA VAL A 37 7.57 -2.68 2.43
C VAL A 37 6.59 -3.84 2.51
N THR A 38 5.30 -3.57 2.70
CA THR A 38 4.29 -4.62 2.74
C THR A 38 4.15 -5.33 1.39
N SER A 39 4.15 -4.59 0.27
CA SER A 39 4.07 -5.21 -1.05
C SER A 39 5.30 -6.05 -1.37
N LEU A 40 6.50 -5.58 -1.02
CA LEU A 40 7.75 -6.33 -1.17
C LEU A 40 7.76 -7.59 -0.30
N LEU A 41 7.28 -7.51 0.95
CA LEU A 41 7.17 -8.67 1.84
C LEU A 41 6.22 -9.72 1.27
N VAL A 42 5.03 -9.32 0.84
CA VAL A 42 4.05 -10.24 0.22
C VAL A 42 4.64 -10.87 -1.03
N TRP A 43 5.29 -10.07 -1.89
CA TRP A 43 5.92 -10.56 -3.12
C TRP A 43 7.03 -11.57 -2.82
N LEU A 44 7.93 -11.27 -1.88
CA LEU A 44 9.06 -12.14 -1.53
C LEU A 44 8.58 -13.47 -0.94
N LEU A 45 7.56 -13.44 -0.09
CA LEU A 45 6.95 -14.65 0.47
C LEU A 45 6.19 -15.45 -0.59
N ALA A 46 5.56 -14.77 -1.56
CA ALA A 46 4.83 -15.41 -2.64
C ALA A 46 5.73 -15.92 -3.77
N TRP A 47 7.01 -15.55 -3.82
CA TRP A 47 7.92 -15.95 -4.89
C TRP A 47 8.53 -17.33 -4.64
N ARG A 48 8.22 -18.30 -5.52
CA ARG A 48 8.83 -19.63 -5.49
C ARG A 48 8.75 -20.26 -6.88
N ASN A 49 9.80 -20.05 -7.69
CA ASN A 49 9.90 -20.47 -9.10
C ASN A 49 8.74 -19.96 -9.99
N GLY A 50 8.37 -18.69 -9.81
CA GLY A 50 7.19 -18.07 -10.43
C GLY A 50 6.19 -17.59 -9.38
N ILE A 51 5.22 -16.78 -9.80
CA ILE A 51 4.14 -16.28 -8.95
C ILE A 51 2.88 -17.10 -9.24
N ASP A 52 2.42 -17.84 -8.22
CA ASP A 52 1.12 -18.49 -8.27
C ASP A 52 0.07 -17.54 -7.66
N THR A 53 -0.98 -17.22 -8.43
CA THR A 53 -2.04 -16.28 -8.04
C THR A 53 -2.73 -16.69 -6.75
N PHE A 54 -2.99 -17.99 -6.56
CA PHE A 54 -3.67 -18.50 -5.37
C PHE A 54 -2.78 -18.36 -4.14
N ARG A 55 -1.49 -18.69 -4.27
CA ARG A 55 -0.49 -18.50 -3.22
C ARG A 55 -0.37 -17.03 -2.82
N LEU A 56 -0.31 -16.13 -3.80
CA LEU A 56 -0.21 -14.68 -3.57
C LEU A 56 -1.43 -14.14 -2.81
N ILE A 57 -2.64 -14.61 -3.12
CA ILE A 57 -3.87 -14.24 -2.40
C ILE A 57 -3.81 -14.72 -0.94
N ILE A 58 -3.46 -16.00 -0.70
CA ILE A 58 -3.42 -16.56 0.67
C ILE A 58 -2.39 -15.83 1.53
N ILE A 59 -1.19 -15.60 1.01
CA ILE A 59 -0.13 -14.88 1.71
C ILE A 59 -0.56 -13.45 2.00
N GLY A 60 -1.14 -12.77 1.01
CA GLY A 60 -1.66 -11.41 1.18
C GLY A 60 -2.71 -11.31 2.29
N ILE A 61 -3.65 -12.26 2.35
CA ILE A 61 -4.66 -12.32 3.42
C ILE A 61 -4.00 -12.55 4.79
N GLY A 62 -3.03 -13.46 4.88
CA GLY A 62 -2.30 -13.73 6.12
C GLY A 62 -1.52 -12.53 6.63
N VAL A 63 -0.74 -11.87 5.75
CA VAL A 63 0.03 -10.67 6.07
C VAL A 63 -0.90 -9.53 6.47
N ARG A 64 -2.00 -9.33 5.74
CA ARG A 64 -3.03 -8.35 6.10
C ARG A 64 -3.58 -8.59 7.51
N ALA A 65 -3.92 -9.83 7.86
CA ALA A 65 -4.42 -10.16 9.19
C ALA A 65 -3.39 -9.86 10.29
N MET A 66 -2.11 -10.18 10.05
CA MET A 66 -1.01 -9.83 10.96
C MET A 66 -0.87 -8.31 11.14
N LEU A 67 -0.91 -7.54 10.04
CA LEU A 67 -0.84 -6.08 10.09
C LEU A 67 -2.05 -5.47 10.81
N VAL A 68 -3.26 -6.02 10.64
CA VAL A 68 -4.44 -5.60 11.40
C VAL A 68 -4.22 -5.82 12.89
N ALA A 69 -3.78 -7.01 13.30
CA ALA A 69 -3.51 -7.31 14.70
C ALA A 69 -2.42 -6.40 15.29
N PHE A 70 -1.36 -6.14 14.52
CA PHE A 70 -0.31 -5.20 14.88
C PHE A 70 -0.83 -3.78 15.08
N ASN A 71 -1.66 -3.29 14.15
CA ASN A 71 -2.27 -1.96 14.24
C ASN A 71 -3.17 -1.84 15.47
N THR A 72 -3.97 -2.86 15.77
CA THR A 72 -4.79 -2.90 16.99
C THR A 72 -3.94 -2.86 18.25
N TRP A 73 -2.87 -3.65 18.31
CA TRP A 73 -1.96 -3.64 19.46
C TRP A 73 -1.31 -2.27 19.65
N LEU A 74 -0.88 -1.62 18.56
CA LEU A 74 -0.23 -0.32 18.61
C LEU A 74 -1.22 0.78 19.04
N LEU A 75 -2.46 0.73 18.58
CA LEU A 75 -3.55 1.62 19.04
C LEU A 75 -3.83 1.48 20.53
N LEU A 76 -3.79 0.25 21.07
CA LEU A 76 -3.97 0.01 22.50
C LEU A 76 -2.82 0.56 23.35
N LYS A 77 -1.64 0.76 22.76
CA LYS A 77 -0.46 1.34 23.42
C LYS A 77 -0.34 2.86 23.21
N ALA A 78 -0.99 3.41 22.19
CA ALA A 78 -0.96 4.82 21.86
C ALA A 78 -1.76 5.65 22.88
N SER A 79 -1.48 6.96 22.94
CA SER A 79 -2.30 7.89 23.72
C SER A 79 -3.70 8.00 23.11
N LEU A 80 -4.69 8.39 23.91
CA LEU A 80 -6.07 8.56 23.43
C LEU A 80 -6.15 9.53 22.25
N GLU A 81 -5.40 10.64 22.32
CA GLU A 81 -5.35 11.65 21.25
C GLU A 81 -4.76 11.08 19.95
N THR A 82 -3.67 10.33 20.04
CA THR A 82 -3.07 9.66 18.89
C THR A 82 -4.02 8.61 18.31
N ALA A 83 -4.70 7.83 19.16
CA ALA A 83 -5.64 6.79 18.73
C ALA A 83 -6.88 7.38 18.02
N LEU A 84 -7.40 8.52 18.47
CA LEU A 84 -8.51 9.22 17.82
C LEU A 84 -8.09 9.79 16.45
N THR A 85 -6.93 10.45 16.40
CA THR A 85 -6.39 11.01 15.16
C THR A 85 -6.07 9.92 14.13
N ALA A 86 -5.49 8.82 14.59
CA ALA A 86 -5.30 7.58 13.84
C ALA A 86 -6.59 7.03 13.24
N GLY A 87 -7.66 6.96 14.04
CA GLY A 87 -8.97 6.50 13.61
C GLY A 87 -9.56 7.38 12.49
N LEU A 88 -9.44 8.71 12.63
CA LEU A 88 -9.86 9.67 11.61
C LEU A 88 -9.07 9.51 10.30
N TRP A 89 -7.76 9.26 10.41
CA TRP A 89 -6.93 9.02 9.22
C TRP A 89 -7.31 7.73 8.50
N ASN A 90 -7.57 6.65 9.24
CA ASN A 90 -8.02 5.38 8.68
C ASN A 90 -9.42 5.46 8.01
N ALA A 91 -10.32 6.30 8.52
CA ALA A 91 -11.61 6.56 7.88
C ALA A 91 -11.46 7.32 6.54
N GLY A 92 -10.40 8.14 6.43
CA GLY A 92 -10.12 8.98 5.27
C GLY A 92 -10.96 10.25 5.27
N SER A 93 -10.35 11.39 4.90
CA SER A 93 -11.06 12.65 4.75
C SER A 93 -10.33 13.58 3.78
N LEU A 94 -11.11 14.37 3.04
CA LEU A 94 -10.61 15.50 2.24
C LEU A 94 -10.70 16.83 3.01
N ASN A 95 -11.17 16.80 4.26
CA ASN A 95 -11.28 18.00 5.08
C ASN A 95 -9.89 18.57 5.39
N GLY A 96 -9.75 19.89 5.26
CA GLY A 96 -8.48 20.58 5.50
C GLY A 96 -7.42 20.36 4.41
N LEU A 97 -7.85 19.98 3.20
CA LEU A 97 -7.00 20.01 2.01
C LEU A 97 -6.68 21.46 1.65
N THR A 98 -5.40 21.77 1.46
CA THR A 98 -4.91 23.09 1.04
C THR A 98 -3.99 22.92 -0.15
N TRP A 99 -3.83 23.97 -0.96
CA TRP A 99 -2.91 23.95 -2.09
C TRP A 99 -1.47 23.61 -1.69
N ALA A 100 -1.06 23.97 -0.48
CA ALA A 100 0.23 23.59 0.09
C ALA A 100 0.38 22.08 0.33
N LYS A 101 -0.71 21.35 0.61
CA LYS A 101 -0.72 19.88 0.74
C LYS A 101 -0.87 19.18 -0.61
N THR A 102 -1.58 19.81 -1.56
CA THR A 102 -1.84 19.24 -2.90
C THR A 102 -0.65 19.39 -3.85
N SER A 103 0.11 20.50 -3.78
CA SER A 103 1.22 20.72 -4.71
C SER A 103 2.30 19.64 -4.70
N PRO A 104 2.74 19.06 -3.55
CA PRO A 104 3.73 17.98 -3.57
C PRO A 104 3.16 16.62 -4.00
N SER A 105 1.87 16.37 -3.80
CA SER A 105 1.21 15.10 -4.15
C SER A 105 0.80 15.02 -5.63
N ALA A 106 0.41 16.14 -6.22
CA ALA A 106 0.01 16.23 -7.63
C ALA A 106 1.03 15.64 -8.63
N PRO A 107 2.33 15.98 -8.61
CA PRO A 107 3.29 15.42 -9.58
C PRO A 107 3.46 13.91 -9.42
N ILE A 108 3.40 13.40 -8.18
CA ILE A 108 3.51 11.96 -7.90
C ILE A 108 2.28 11.23 -8.46
N ILE A 109 1.08 11.77 -8.25
CA ILE A 109 -0.17 11.20 -8.79
C ILE A 109 -0.11 11.17 -10.33
N ILE A 110 0.30 12.27 -10.97
CA ILE A 110 0.41 12.35 -12.43
C ILE A 110 1.43 11.33 -12.94
N LEU A 111 2.59 11.22 -12.31
CA LEU A 111 3.61 10.24 -12.68
C LEU A 111 3.08 8.80 -12.58
N MET A 112 2.38 8.46 -11.51
CA MET A 112 1.79 7.13 -11.31
C MET A 112 0.67 6.84 -12.32
N LEU A 113 -0.13 7.85 -12.69
CA LEU A 113 -1.15 7.71 -13.73
C LEU A 113 -0.54 7.46 -15.11
N ILE A 114 0.54 8.18 -15.45
CA ILE A 114 1.28 7.95 -16.70
C ILE A 114 1.88 6.55 -16.72
N ALA A 115 2.54 6.14 -15.62
CA ALA A 115 3.09 4.79 -15.49
C ALA A 115 1.99 3.73 -15.67
N ALA A 116 0.85 3.88 -15.01
CA ALA A 116 -0.30 2.98 -15.16
C ALA A 116 -0.79 2.92 -16.61
N ALA A 117 -0.92 4.07 -17.29
CA ALA A 117 -1.35 4.15 -18.69
C ALA A 117 -0.39 3.41 -19.64
N LEU A 118 0.92 3.49 -19.41
CA LEU A 118 1.93 2.77 -20.19
C LEU A 118 1.85 1.24 -20.00
N LEU A 119 1.35 0.78 -18.86
CA LEU A 119 1.21 -0.66 -18.56
C LEU A 119 -0.10 -1.27 -19.09
N VAL A 120 -1.10 -0.47 -19.48
CA VAL A 120 -2.43 -0.93 -19.93
C VAL A 120 -2.33 -2.01 -21.02
N ARG A 121 -1.46 -1.81 -22.02
CA ARG A 121 -1.31 -2.77 -23.12
C ARG A 121 -0.79 -4.14 -22.64
N ARG A 122 0.13 -4.16 -21.69
CA ARG A 122 0.67 -5.41 -21.11
C ARG A 122 -0.38 -6.12 -20.25
N MET A 123 -1.15 -5.37 -19.46
CA MET A 123 -2.23 -5.95 -18.64
C MET A 123 -3.30 -6.65 -19.50
N ARG A 124 -3.68 -6.06 -20.63
CA ARG A 124 -4.60 -6.70 -21.59
C ARG A 124 -4.07 -7.99 -22.20
N LEU A 125 -2.75 -8.10 -22.37
CA LEU A 125 -2.14 -9.32 -22.89
C LEU A 125 -2.13 -10.44 -21.85
N LEU A 126 -1.92 -10.10 -20.57
CA LEU A 126 -2.00 -11.05 -19.45
C LEU A 126 -3.41 -11.64 -19.28
N GLU A 127 -4.46 -10.90 -19.64
CA GLU A 127 -5.85 -11.42 -19.64
C GLU A 127 -6.07 -12.53 -20.69
N MET A 128 -5.24 -12.63 -21.73
CA MET A 128 -5.31 -13.69 -22.75
C MET A 128 -4.68 -15.02 -22.28
N GLY A 129 -4.19 -15.07 -21.04
CA GLY A 129 -3.47 -16.19 -20.44
C GLY A 129 -1.95 -16.05 -20.58
N ASP A 130 -1.22 -16.52 -19.58
CA ASP A 130 0.24 -16.41 -19.49
C ASP A 130 0.95 -17.01 -20.71
N ASP A 131 0.45 -18.13 -21.24
CA ASP A 131 0.99 -18.78 -22.44
C ASP A 131 0.87 -17.90 -23.69
N THR A 132 -0.29 -17.28 -23.90
CA THR A 132 -0.54 -16.37 -25.04
C THR A 132 0.26 -15.08 -24.89
N ALA A 133 0.40 -14.57 -23.67
CA ALA A 133 1.19 -13.38 -23.36
C ALA A 133 2.69 -13.62 -23.61
N CYS A 134 3.23 -14.76 -23.17
CA CYS A 134 4.61 -15.19 -23.45
C CYS A 134 4.85 -15.33 -24.96
N ALA A 135 3.91 -15.92 -25.71
CA ALA A 135 4.01 -16.06 -27.16
C ALA A 135 4.04 -14.71 -27.90
N LEU A 136 3.44 -13.66 -27.33
CA LEU A 136 3.43 -12.29 -27.85
C LEU A 136 4.62 -11.44 -27.34
N GLY A 137 5.60 -12.07 -26.66
CA GLY A 137 6.83 -11.42 -26.21
C GLY A 137 6.71 -10.66 -24.88
N VAL A 138 5.66 -10.89 -24.10
CA VAL A 138 5.55 -10.39 -22.74
C VAL A 138 6.37 -11.30 -21.82
N SER A 139 7.34 -10.73 -21.09
CA SER A 139 8.03 -11.46 -20.03
C SER A 139 7.10 -11.59 -18.81
N VAL A 140 6.47 -12.76 -18.68
CA VAL A 140 5.59 -13.12 -17.56
C VAL A 140 6.40 -13.75 -16.43
#